data_AF-A0A2V9RJ95-F1
#
_entry.id   AF-A0A2V9RJ95-F1
#
_cell.length_a   1.000
_cell.length_b   1.000
_cell.length_c   1.000
_cell.angle_alpha   90.00
_cell.angle_beta   90.00
_cell.angle_gamma   90.00
#
_symmetry.space_group_name_H-M   'P 1'
#
loop_
_entity.id
_entity.type
_entity.pdbx_description
1 polymer ?
#
loop_
_entity_poly.entity_id
_entity_poly.type
_entity_poly.pdbx_seq_one_letter_code
_entity_poly.pdbx_strand_id
1 'polypeptide(L)'
;MQAVSPDVTSLLKLLGEGNQEAARELIPVIYQELHRLAVRHLRHERPNHTLQATALVHEAYIKLVAQRNNDWKNRAQFFAVASNLMRRILVDYARRQLREKRGKGKTKLSIDEVVLVSPDRPDRVLALDECLT
;
A
#
# COMPACT_ATOMS: atom_id res chain seq x y z
N MET A 1 -25.79 -5.02 -21.69
CA MET A 1 -25.53 -6.19 -20.83
C MET A 1 -24.37 -5.86 -19.90
N GLN A 2 -24.67 -5.46 -18.66
CA GLN A 2 -23.64 -5.30 -17.63
C GLN A 2 -23.20 -6.69 -17.19
N ALA A 3 -21.92 -7.02 -17.36
CA ALA A 3 -21.37 -8.25 -16.82
C ALA A 3 -21.56 -8.23 -15.30
N VAL A 4 -22.29 -9.22 -14.78
CA VAL A 4 -22.40 -9.50 -13.34
C VAL A 4 -20.97 -9.76 -12.86
N SER A 5 -20.33 -8.71 -12.36
CA SER A 5 -19.06 -8.85 -11.69
C SER A 5 -19.35 -9.72 -10.47
N PRO A 6 -18.67 -10.86 -10.27
CA PRO A 6 -18.82 -11.60 -9.02
C PRO A 6 -18.63 -10.59 -7.88
N ASP A 7 -19.56 -10.55 -6.94
CA ASP A 7 -19.63 -9.48 -5.95
C ASP A 7 -18.31 -9.44 -5.17
N VAL A 8 -17.45 -8.49 -5.54
CA VAL A 8 -16.10 -8.32 -5.00
C VAL A 8 -16.15 -8.17 -3.49
N THR A 9 -17.24 -7.61 -2.96
CA THR A 9 -17.47 -7.51 -1.52
C THR A 9 -17.68 -8.88 -0.88
N SER A 10 -18.48 -9.74 -1.49
CA SER A 10 -18.68 -11.13 -1.03
C SER A 10 -17.39 -11.94 -1.10
N LEU A 11 -16.62 -11.82 -2.18
CA LEU A 11 -15.31 -12.47 -2.32
C LEU A 11 -14.29 -11.95 -1.28
N LEU A 12 -14.31 -10.65 -0.95
CA LEU A 12 -13.46 -10.06 0.09
C LEU A 12 -13.81 -10.55 1.50
N LYS A 13 -15.10 -10.79 1.79
CA LYS A 13 -15.54 -11.40 3.05
C LYS A 13 -15.04 -12.83 3.17
N LEU A 14 -15.25 -13.63 2.12
CA LEU A 14 -14.76 -15.02 2.06
C LEU A 14 -13.22 -15.09 2.18
N LEU A 15 -12.50 -14.12 1.62
CA LEU A 15 -11.05 -13.98 1.80
C LEU A 15 -10.69 -13.72 3.28
N GLY A 16 -11.44 -12.86 3.97
CA GLY A 16 -11.26 -12.58 5.40
C GLY A 16 -11.51 -13.82 6.28
N GLU A 17 -12.41 -14.69 5.85
CA GLU A 17 -12.71 -15.99 6.49
C GLU A 17 -11.66 -17.08 6.18
N GLY A 18 -10.65 -16.77 5.36
CA GLY A 18 -9.56 -17.70 5.02
C GLY A 18 -9.86 -18.65 3.85
N ASN A 19 -10.93 -18.41 3.09
CA ASN A 19 -11.29 -19.22 1.93
C ASN A 19 -10.31 -18.98 0.76
N GLN A 20 -9.42 -19.95 0.52
CA GLN A 20 -8.41 -19.88 -0.54
C GLN A 20 -8.99 -19.93 -1.96
N GLU A 21 -10.18 -20.48 -2.13
CA GLU A 21 -10.85 -20.58 -3.44
C GLU A 21 -11.43 -19.23 -3.85
N ALA A 22 -12.05 -18.53 -2.89
CA ALA A 22 -12.46 -17.14 -3.07
C ALA A 22 -11.27 -16.22 -3.37
N ALA A 23 -10.09 -16.50 -2.81
CA ALA A 23 -8.86 -15.77 -3.14
C ALA A 23 -8.48 -15.92 -4.62
N ARG A 24 -8.60 -17.12 -5.22
CA ARG A 24 -8.26 -17.36 -6.63
C ARG A 24 -9.17 -16.59 -7.58
N GLU A 25 -10.46 -16.50 -7.27
CA GLU A 25 -11.42 -15.74 -8.09
C GLU A 25 -11.28 -14.22 -7.90
N LEU A 26 -10.90 -13.80 -6.69
CA LEU A 26 -10.74 -12.39 -6.36
C LEU A 26 -9.45 -11.79 -6.94
N ILE A 27 -8.35 -12.56 -6.98
CA ILE A 27 -7.03 -12.09 -7.43
C ILE A 27 -7.10 -11.34 -8.77
N PRO A 28 -7.65 -11.90 -9.87
CA PRO A 28 -7.67 -11.23 -11.16
C PRO A 28 -8.44 -9.90 -11.12
N VAL A 29 -9.51 -9.85 -10.32
CA VAL A 29 -10.39 -8.68 -10.21
C VAL A 29 -9.72 -7.55 -9.44
N ILE A 30 -9.07 -7.86 -8.31
CA ILE A 30 -8.39 -6.83 -7.50
C ILE A 30 -7.03 -6.43 -8.09
N TYR A 31 -6.34 -7.34 -8.78
CA TYR A 31 -4.99 -7.08 -9.30
C TYR A 31 -4.98 -5.92 -10.28
N GLN A 32 -5.95 -5.83 -11.20
CA GLN A 32 -6.02 -4.72 -12.15
C GLN A 32 -6.18 -3.37 -11.44
N GLU A 33 -7.02 -3.31 -10.41
CA GLU A 33 -7.25 -2.09 -9.65
C GLU A 33 -6.07 -1.72 -8.75
N LEU A 34 -5.45 -2.70 -8.10
CA LEU A 34 -4.21 -2.50 -7.36
C LEU A 34 -3.10 -1.99 -8.29
N HIS A 35 -3.00 -2.53 -9.50
CA HIS A 35 -2.02 -2.07 -10.48
C HIS A 35 -2.30 -0.62 -10.93
N ARG A 36 -3.56 -0.24 -11.16
CA ARG A 36 -3.93 1.15 -11.46
C ARG A 36 -3.56 2.09 -10.31
N LEU A 37 -3.82 1.70 -9.06
CA LEU A 37 -3.43 2.45 -7.87
C LEU A 37 -1.91 2.59 -7.78
N ALA A 38 -1.17 1.50 -7.99
CA ALA A 38 0.30 1.50 -7.95
C ALA A 38 0.89 2.43 -9.01
N VAL A 39 0.39 2.38 -10.25
CA VAL A 39 0.81 3.29 -11.32
C VAL A 39 0.51 4.75 -10.95
N ARG A 40 -0.68 5.02 -10.39
CA ARG A 40 -1.04 6.38 -9.95
C ARG A 40 -0.10 6.87 -8.85
N HIS A 41 0.24 6.04 -7.88
CA HIS A 41 1.18 6.41 -6.82
C HIS A 41 2.58 6.67 -7.38
N LEU A 42 3.10 5.77 -8.21
CA LEU A 42 4.42 5.93 -8.83
C LEU A 42 4.53 7.16 -9.74
N ARG A 43 3.45 7.60 -10.39
CA ARG A 43 3.46 8.86 -11.14
C ARG A 43 3.74 10.11 -10.29
N HIS A 44 3.44 10.05 -8.99
CA HIS A 44 3.73 11.13 -8.04
C HIS A 44 5.11 10.95 -7.38
N GLU A 45 5.81 9.86 -7.66
CA GLU A 45 7.17 9.62 -7.19
C GLU A 45 8.20 10.35 -8.05
N ARG A 46 9.42 10.46 -7.52
CA ARG A 46 10.53 11.13 -8.21
C ARG A 46 10.86 10.41 -9.54
N PRO A 47 11.20 11.13 -10.62
CA PRO A 47 11.44 10.53 -11.95
C PRO A 47 12.47 9.39 -11.98
N ASN A 48 13.41 9.36 -11.04
CA ASN A 48 14.48 8.36 -10.95
C ASN A 48 14.15 7.22 -9.96
N HIS A 49 12.88 6.95 -9.68
CA HIS A 49 12.51 5.78 -8.90
C HIS A 49 12.75 4.50 -9.71
N THR A 50 13.27 3.47 -9.05
CA THR A 50 13.53 2.15 -9.67
C THR A 50 12.48 1.11 -9.31
N LEU A 51 11.51 1.45 -8.46
CA LEU A 51 10.42 0.55 -8.10
C LEU A 51 9.41 0.44 -9.24
N GLN A 52 9.08 -0.79 -9.61
CA GLN A 52 8.05 -1.09 -10.61
C GLN A 52 6.66 -1.23 -9.97
N ALA A 53 5.61 -0.89 -10.73
CA ALA A 53 4.23 -1.02 -10.27
C ALA A 53 3.89 -2.45 -9.84
N THR A 54 4.32 -3.45 -10.62
CA THR A 54 4.17 -4.86 -10.29
C THR A 54 4.79 -5.21 -8.94
N ALA A 55 6.01 -4.73 -8.65
CA ALA A 55 6.67 -4.99 -7.38
C ALA A 55 5.89 -4.38 -6.20
N LEU A 56 5.40 -3.14 -6.37
CA LEU A 56 4.58 -2.46 -5.37
C LEU A 56 3.26 -3.20 -5.10
N VAL A 57 2.60 -3.71 -6.16
CA VAL A 57 1.38 -4.51 -6.04
C VAL A 57 1.63 -5.80 -5.27
N HIS A 58 2.69 -6.55 -5.61
CA HIS A 58 3.00 -7.82 -4.95
C HIS A 58 3.31 -7.61 -3.47
N GLU A 59 4.11 -6.60 -3.11
CA GLU A 59 4.43 -6.31 -1.73
C GLU A 59 3.19 -5.85 -0.93
N ALA A 60 2.35 -5.00 -1.53
CA ALA A 60 1.10 -4.57 -0.91
C ALA A 60 0.16 -5.77 -0.70
N TYR A 61 0.02 -6.64 -1.71
CA TYR A 61 -0.83 -7.82 -1.63
C TYR A 61 -0.41 -8.76 -0.49
N ILE A 62 0.88 -9.11 -0.40
CA ILE A 62 1.42 -9.98 0.67
C ILE A 62 1.09 -9.40 2.05
N LYS A 63 1.30 -8.08 2.24
CA LYS A 63 1.01 -7.40 3.50
C LYS A 63 -0.49 -7.24 3.79
N LEU A 64 -1.36 -7.20 2.77
CA LEU A 64 -2.82 -7.18 2.93
C LEU A 64 -3.35 -8.55 3.36
N VAL A 65 -2.87 -9.64 2.75
CA VAL A 65 -3.31 -11.01 3.11
C VAL A 65 -2.72 -11.51 4.42
N ALA A 66 -1.56 -10.98 4.83
CA ALA A 66 -0.99 -11.24 6.15
C ALA A 66 -1.86 -10.67 7.29
N GLN A 67 -2.74 -9.70 7.01
CA GLN A 67 -3.70 -9.16 7.97
C GLN A 67 -4.89 -10.11 8.09
N ARG A 68 -4.67 -11.25 8.77
CA ARG A 68 -5.64 -12.34 8.94
C ARG A 68 -6.93 -11.98 9.71
N ASN A 69 -7.04 -10.76 10.26
CA ASN A 69 -8.18 -10.33 11.09
C ASN A 69 -8.91 -9.09 10.53
N ASN A 70 -8.75 -8.75 9.25
CA ASN A 70 -9.53 -7.64 8.68
C ASN A 70 -10.90 -8.14 8.21
N ASP A 71 -11.94 -7.75 8.94
CA ASP A 71 -13.31 -7.69 8.43
C ASP A 71 -13.38 -6.69 7.27
N TRP A 72 -13.09 -7.16 6.06
CA TRP A 72 -13.24 -6.36 4.85
C TRP A 72 -14.73 -6.11 4.60
N LYS A 73 -15.24 -4.98 5.08
CA LYS A 73 -16.67 -4.66 5.04
C LYS A 73 -17.16 -4.33 3.63
N ASN A 74 -16.29 -3.71 2.83
CA ASN A 74 -16.57 -3.36 1.45
C ASN A 74 -15.30 -3.12 0.63
N ARG A 75 -15.49 -3.09 -0.69
CA ARG A 75 -14.45 -2.83 -1.69
C ARG A 75 -13.70 -1.50 -1.46
N ALA A 76 -14.40 -0.44 -1.08
CA ALA A 76 -13.79 0.88 -0.89
C ALA A 76 -12.80 0.89 0.28
N GLN A 77 -13.15 0.24 1.40
CA GLN A 77 -12.27 0.06 2.55
C GLN A 77 -11.01 -0.71 2.17
N PHE A 78 -11.14 -1.81 1.42
CA PHE A 78 -10.00 -2.60 0.94
C PHE A 78 -9.02 -1.76 0.14
N PHE A 79 -9.51 -1.02 -0.87
CA PHE A 79 -8.64 -0.19 -1.70
C PHE A 79 -8.07 1.03 -0.98
N ALA A 80 -8.79 1.58 0.01
CA ALA A 80 -8.26 2.64 0.87
C ALA A 80 -7.06 2.12 1.71
N VAL A 81 -7.19 0.94 2.32
CA VAL A 81 -6.09 0.31 3.07
C VAL A 81 -4.94 -0.04 2.13
N ALA A 82 -5.21 -0.60 0.96
CA ALA A 82 -4.20 -0.90 -0.05
C ALA A 82 -3.43 0.35 -0.50
N SER A 83 -4.13 1.45 -0.76
CA SER A 83 -3.55 2.73 -1.15
C SER A 83 -2.62 3.29 -0.05
N ASN A 84 -3.07 3.28 1.20
CA ASN A 84 -2.26 3.69 2.35
C ASN A 84 -1.01 2.84 2.51
N LEU A 85 -1.13 1.53 2.33
CA LEU A 85 -0.03 0.59 2.40
C LEU A 85 0.99 0.80 1.29
N MET A 86 0.54 1.01 0.04
CA MET A 86 1.41 1.33 -1.09
C MET A 86 2.21 2.61 -0.83
N ARG A 87 1.58 3.65 -0.27
CA ARG A 87 2.28 4.87 0.13
C ARG A 87 3.36 4.60 1.17
N ARG A 88 3.09 3.75 2.17
CA ARG A 88 4.08 3.36 3.19
C ARG A 88 5.26 2.61 2.55
N ILE A 89 4.99 1.64 1.68
CA ILE A 89 6.02 0.89 0.95
C ILE A 89 6.92 1.83 0.14
N LEU A 90 6.33 2.81 -0.56
CA LEU A 90 7.09 3.80 -1.34
C LEU A 90 7.99 4.67 -0.46
N VAL A 91 7.47 5.14 0.67
CA VAL A 91 8.26 5.91 1.65
C VAL A 91 9.42 5.07 2.19
N ASP A 92 9.18 3.81 2.55
CA ASP A 92 10.22 2.92 3.05
C ASP A 92 11.27 2.60 1.99
N TYR A 93 10.85 2.43 0.74
CA TYR A 93 11.73 2.27 -0.42
C TYR A 93 12.63 3.49 -0.61
N ALA A 94 12.06 4.70 -0.61
CA ALA A 94 12.80 5.95 -0.74
C ALA A 94 13.78 6.16 0.41
N ARG A 95 13.37 5.84 1.65
CA ARG A 95 14.23 5.88 2.84
C ARG A 95 15.40 4.91 2.73
N ARG A 96 15.17 3.67 2.28
CA ARG A 96 16.23 2.66 2.10
C ARG A 96 17.23 3.11 1.04
N GLN A 97 16.77 3.61 -0.10
CA GLN A 97 17.64 4.15 -1.15
C GLN A 97 18.52 5.31 -0.64
N LEU A 98 17.97 6.20 0.19
CA LEU A 98 18.76 7.28 0.79
C LEU A 98 19.80 6.75 1.79
N ARG A 99 19.45 5.73 2.59
CA ARG A 99 20.39 5.06 3.50
C ARG A 99 21.50 4.32 2.76
N GLU A 100 21.19 3.60 1.67
CA GLU A 100 22.18 2.91 0.84
C GLU A 100 23.14 3.91 0.17
N LYS A 101 22.63 5.05 -0.31
CA LYS A 101 23.47 6.15 -0.82
C LYS A 101 24.37 6.76 0.25
N ARG A 102 23.90 6.81 1.50
CA ARG A 102 24.68 7.27 2.67
C ARG A 102 25.60 6.17 3.23
N GLY A 103 25.34 4.90 2.94
CA GLY A 103 26.04 3.71 3.44
C GLY A 103 27.43 3.45 2.84
N LYS A 104 27.87 4.25 1.86
CA LYS A 104 29.31 4.46 1.61
C LYS A 104 30.00 5.30 2.70
N GLY A 105 29.30 5.59 3.80
CA GLY A 105 29.84 6.18 5.01
C GLY A 105 28.90 5.97 6.21
N LYS A 106 29.11 4.85 6.93
CA LYS A 106 28.74 4.60 8.33
C LYS A 106 27.28 4.22 8.71
N THR A 107 27.21 3.06 9.40
CA THR A 107 26.43 2.72 10.62
C THR A 107 25.06 2.01 10.50
N LYS A 108 25.01 0.81 11.13
CA LYS A 108 23.83 0.03 11.54
C LYS A 108 22.97 0.81 12.54
N LEU A 109 21.64 0.77 12.42
CA LEU A 109 20.75 0.85 13.58
C LEU A 109 19.54 -0.08 13.41
N SER A 110 19.42 -1.00 14.37
CA SER A 110 18.28 -1.86 14.65
C SER A 110 17.21 -1.01 15.34
N ILE A 111 15.96 -1.09 14.89
CA ILE A 111 14.83 -0.42 15.54
C ILE A 111 13.98 -1.53 16.13
N ASP A 112 14.29 -1.84 17.38
CA ASP A 112 13.35 -2.48 18.28
C ASP A 112 12.51 -1.37 18.93
N GLU A 113 11.27 -1.72 19.24
CA GLU A 113 10.32 -0.96 20.06
C GLU A 113 9.65 0.31 19.49
N VAL A 114 8.32 0.18 19.39
CA VAL A 114 7.34 1.18 19.00
C VAL A 114 7.24 2.28 20.05
N VAL A 115 7.42 3.54 19.65
CA VAL A 115 6.86 4.70 20.38
C VAL A 115 6.30 5.72 19.38
N LEU A 116 4.98 5.87 19.44
CA LEU A 116 4.21 6.98 18.88
C LEU A 116 4.63 8.29 19.57
N VAL A 117 5.46 9.11 18.94
CA VAL A 117 5.59 10.55 19.24
C VAL A 117 5.98 11.29 17.96
N SER A 118 5.15 12.26 17.55
CA SER A 118 5.60 13.42 16.78
C SER A 118 5.85 14.54 17.80
N PRO A 119 6.96 15.28 17.67
CA PRO A 119 6.81 16.58 17.04
C PRO A 119 7.99 17.01 16.15
N ASP A 120 7.69 18.06 15.40
CA ASP A 120 8.55 19.00 14.69
C ASP A 120 9.13 18.65 13.33
N ARG A 121 8.58 19.39 12.35
CA ARG A 121 9.06 19.57 10.98
C ARG A 121 10.00 20.78 10.96
N PRO A 122 11.08 20.70 10.19
CA PRO A 122 11.17 21.58 9.02
C PRO A 122 11.77 20.74 7.86
N ASP A 123 11.14 20.54 6.71
CA ASP A 123 10.70 21.56 5.77
C ASP A 123 9.73 20.97 4.72
N ARG A 124 8.59 21.64 4.57
CA ARG A 124 7.83 21.81 3.32
C ARG A 124 7.67 20.61 2.37
N VAL A 125 6.82 19.68 2.78
CA VAL A 125 5.66 19.28 1.94
C VAL A 125 4.42 19.83 2.64
N LEU A 126 4.25 21.15 2.47
CA LEU A 126 3.15 22.00 2.90
C LEU A 126 2.54 22.56 1.61
N ALA A 127 1.39 22.01 1.24
CA ALA A 127 0.30 22.72 0.58
C ALA A 127 -0.88 21.75 0.50
N LEU A 128 -2.04 22.25 0.94
CA LEU A 128 -3.39 21.72 0.68
C LEU A 128 -3.91 20.62 1.62
N ASP A 129 -4.33 21.04 2.80
CA ASP A 129 -5.69 20.74 3.27
C ASP A 129 -6.18 21.90 4.13
N GLU A 130 -6.32 23.07 3.49
CA GLU A 130 -7.26 24.07 3.97
C GLU A 130 -8.61 23.73 3.35
N CYS A 131 -9.66 23.88 4.16
CA CYS A 131 -11.07 23.68 3.87
C CYS A 131 -11.54 22.23 3.91
N LEU A 132 -12.09 21.83 5.05
CA LEU A 132 -13.47 21.35 5.12
C LEU A 132 -14.01 21.57 6.56
N THR A 133 -14.73 22.68 6.68
CA THR A 133 -15.85 22.91 7.60
C THR A 133 -16.86 21.77 7.52
#